data_AF-A0AAE0C187-F1
#
_entry.id   AF-A0AAE0C187-F1
#
_cell.length_a   1.000
_cell.length_b   1.000
_cell.length_c   1.000
_cell.angle_alpha   90.00
_cell.angle_beta   90.00
_cell.angle_gamma   90.00
#
_symmetry.space_group_name_H-M   'P 1'
#
loop_
_entity.id
_entity.type
_entity.pdbx_description
1 polymer ?
#
loop_
_entity_poly.entity_id
_entity_poly.type
_entity_poly.pdbx_seq_one_letter_code
_entity_poly.pdbx_strand_id
1 'polypeptide(L)'
;MLSACMPAELVAHVTGHEMGTSAMWEYLDPSRALCIPGATVLAGWPAFPWGQHGMGPSPPSLDAIISPLLHMEKLEGIVDKVFRLDNATNPAHWKGGELRPLLHAAFASGVMYFEERTKAGEMPRVQVVLMEAVHSSGVEGGDARSTLIEWGNMIRAKFTIDNLHLTSNGPQVL
;
A
#
# COMPACT_ATOMS: atom_id res chain seq x y z
N MET A 1 -6.23 -13.06 -22.74
CA MET A 1 -4.84 -12.76 -23.12
C MET A 1 -4.75 -11.26 -23.34
N LEU A 2 -3.99 -10.51 -22.53
CA LEU A 2 -3.95 -9.03 -22.53
C LEU A 2 -3.65 -8.46 -23.94
N SER A 3 -2.81 -9.16 -24.70
CA SER A 3 -2.43 -8.83 -26.08
C SER A 3 -3.58 -8.80 -27.09
N ALA A 4 -4.68 -9.52 -26.85
CA ALA A 4 -5.81 -9.56 -27.77
C ALA A 4 -6.72 -8.32 -27.69
N CYS A 5 -6.56 -7.50 -26.65
CA CYS A 5 -7.45 -6.38 -26.35
C CYS A 5 -6.74 -5.02 -26.41
N MET A 6 -5.43 -4.98 -26.72
CA MET A 6 -4.60 -3.77 -26.66
C MET A 6 -4.06 -3.36 -28.02
N PRO A 7 -3.82 -2.05 -28.26
CA PRO A 7 -3.07 -1.58 -29.43
C PRO A 7 -1.70 -2.25 -29.52
N ALA A 8 -1.30 -2.61 -30.73
CA ALA A 8 -0.08 -3.36 -31.03
C ALA A 8 1.19 -2.69 -30.46
N GLU A 9 1.21 -1.36 -30.47
CA GLU A 9 2.29 -0.50 -30.00
C GLU A 9 2.56 -0.69 -28.50
N LEU A 10 1.52 -0.91 -27.71
CA LEU A 10 1.62 -1.09 -26.25
C LEU A 10 1.88 -2.54 -25.86
N VAL A 11 1.40 -3.49 -26.66
CA VAL A 11 1.66 -4.92 -26.47
C VAL A 11 3.14 -5.24 -26.62
N ALA A 12 3.81 -4.61 -27.59
CA ALA A 12 5.24 -4.80 -27.85
C ALA A 12 6.11 -4.52 -26.60
N HIS A 13 5.75 -3.51 -25.80
CA HIS A 13 6.46 -3.16 -24.55
C HIS A 13 6.31 -4.19 -23.42
N VAL A 14 5.30 -5.07 -23.51
CA VAL A 14 4.90 -5.97 -22.42
C VAL A 14 5.20 -7.44 -22.73
N THR A 15 5.09 -7.84 -24.00
CA THR A 15 5.19 -9.26 -24.39
C THR A 15 6.55 -9.63 -24.98
N GLY A 16 7.41 -8.66 -25.30
CA GLY A 16 8.72 -8.91 -25.92
C GLY A 16 8.66 -9.59 -27.29
N HIS A 17 7.48 -9.64 -27.92
CA HIS A 17 7.31 -10.24 -29.25
C HIS A 17 7.72 -9.26 -30.34
N GLU A 18 8.40 -9.77 -31.37
CA GLU A 18 8.73 -9.02 -32.59
C GLU A 18 7.44 -8.81 -33.41
N MET A 19 6.80 -7.66 -33.20
CA MET A 19 5.64 -7.24 -33.98
C MET A 19 6.18 -6.55 -35.24
N GLY A 20 6.01 -7.20 -36.39
CA GLY A 20 6.61 -6.81 -37.68
C GLY A 20 6.13 -5.50 -38.30
N THR A 21 5.76 -4.50 -37.51
CA THR A 21 5.21 -3.23 -37.97
C THR A 21 5.92 -2.03 -37.34
N SER A 22 6.67 -1.34 -38.19
CA SER A 22 7.17 0.04 -38.08
C SER A 22 8.43 0.30 -37.25
N ALA A 23 9.08 1.42 -37.56
CA ALA A 23 10.33 1.99 -37.03
C ALA A 23 10.33 2.28 -35.51
N MET A 24 9.46 1.63 -34.74
CA MET A 24 9.29 1.78 -33.30
C MET A 24 10.51 1.30 -32.50
N TRP A 25 11.36 0.44 -33.10
CA TRP A 25 12.62 -0.01 -32.50
C TRP A 25 13.63 1.14 -32.31
N GLU A 26 13.51 2.24 -33.04
CA GLU A 26 14.35 3.43 -32.89
C GLU A 26 13.92 4.32 -31.71
N TYR A 27 12.73 4.08 -31.14
CA TYR A 27 12.15 4.81 -29.99
C TYR A 27 12.26 4.03 -28.67
N LEU A 28 13.03 2.94 -28.63
CA LEU A 28 13.17 2.07 -27.47
C LEU A 28 14.08 2.67 -26.39
N ASP A 29 13.49 3.57 -25.61
CA ASP A 29 13.80 3.66 -24.19
C ASP A 29 12.49 3.36 -23.43
N PRO A 30 12.20 2.08 -23.12
CA PRO A 30 10.92 1.71 -22.54
C PRO A 30 10.79 2.29 -21.13
N SER A 31 9.87 3.25 -20.98
CA SER A 31 9.49 3.74 -19.65
C SER A 31 8.95 2.56 -18.84
N ARG A 32 9.59 2.25 -17.70
CA ARG A 32 9.20 1.17 -16.77
C ARG A 32 7.70 1.14 -16.46
N ALA A 33 7.03 2.29 -16.52
CA ALA A 33 5.60 2.43 -16.31
C ALA A 33 4.75 1.60 -17.31
N LEU A 34 5.18 1.49 -18.57
CA LEU A 34 4.45 0.74 -19.60
C LEU A 34 4.54 -0.78 -19.40
N CYS A 35 5.52 -1.27 -18.64
CA CYS A 35 5.66 -2.69 -18.33
C CYS A 35 4.84 -3.11 -17.09
N ILE A 36 4.39 -2.18 -16.25
CA ILE A 36 3.62 -2.49 -15.02
C ILE A 36 2.32 -3.26 -15.31
N PRO A 37 1.52 -2.92 -16.34
CA PRO A 37 0.34 -3.72 -16.69
C PRO A 37 0.69 -5.17 -17.06
N GLY A 38 1.86 -5.39 -17.67
CA GLY A 38 2.38 -6.72 -17.95
C GLY A 38 2.81 -7.48 -16.71
N ALA A 39 3.62 -6.83 -15.88
CA ALA A 39 4.17 -7.39 -14.66
C ALA A 39 3.06 -7.79 -13.66
N THR A 40 1.98 -7.02 -13.57
CA THR A 40 0.83 -7.33 -12.71
C THR A 40 0.13 -8.60 -13.14
N VAL A 41 -0.12 -8.79 -14.44
CA VAL A 41 -0.68 -10.05 -14.97
C VAL A 41 0.25 -11.24 -14.72
N LEU A 42 1.56 -11.07 -14.95
CA LEU A 42 2.55 -12.11 -14.66
C LEU A 42 2.64 -12.44 -13.17
N ALA A 43 2.34 -11.48 -12.29
CA ALA A 43 2.25 -11.66 -10.85
C ALA A 43 0.92 -12.32 -10.41
N GLY A 44 0.07 -12.78 -11.34
CA GLY A 44 -1.15 -13.52 -11.07
C GLY A 44 -2.43 -12.67 -11.00
N TRP A 45 -2.35 -11.37 -11.30
CA TRP A 45 -3.53 -10.51 -11.35
C TRP A 45 -4.32 -10.73 -12.65
N PRO A 46 -5.66 -10.62 -12.63
CA PRO A 46 -6.46 -10.79 -13.83
C PRO A 46 -6.16 -9.67 -14.85
N ALA A 47 -6.14 -10.05 -16.13
CA ALA A 47 -6.05 -9.10 -17.23
C ALA A 47 -7.42 -8.44 -17.45
N PHE A 48 -7.51 -7.13 -17.25
CA PHE A 48 -8.72 -6.35 -17.52
C PHE A 48 -8.82 -5.94 -18.99
N PRO A 49 -10.04 -5.74 -19.53
CA PRO A 49 -10.22 -5.14 -20.85
C PRO A 49 -9.52 -3.78 -20.95
N TRP A 50 -9.06 -3.44 -22.16
CA TRP A 50 -8.35 -2.19 -22.39
C TRP A 50 -9.19 -0.97 -21.97
N GLY A 51 -8.55 -0.03 -21.29
CA GLY A 51 -9.18 1.19 -20.76
C GLY A 51 -10.07 0.97 -19.54
N GLN A 52 -10.18 -0.27 -19.03
CA GLN A 52 -10.90 -0.55 -17.79
C GLN A 52 -9.94 -0.71 -16.61
N HIS A 53 -10.31 -0.14 -15.48
CA HIS A 53 -9.63 -0.37 -14.22
C HIS A 53 -10.30 -1.53 -13.49
N GLY A 54 -9.48 -2.47 -13.02
CA GLY A 54 -9.93 -3.46 -12.05
C GLY A 54 -10.09 -2.88 -10.66
N MET A 55 -10.70 -3.68 -9.78
CA MET A 55 -10.61 -3.43 -8.34
C MET A 55 -9.15 -3.51 -7.91
N GLY A 56 -8.64 -2.42 -7.33
CA GLY A 56 -7.31 -2.36 -6.74
C GLY A 56 -7.27 -2.92 -5.32
N PRO A 57 -6.08 -3.05 -4.72
CA PRO A 57 -5.95 -3.45 -3.34
C PRO A 57 -6.57 -2.43 -2.39
N SER A 58 -7.29 -2.95 -1.39
CA SER A 58 -7.70 -2.16 -0.24
C SER A 58 -6.48 -1.89 0.64
N PRO A 59 -6.20 -0.62 1.02
CA PRO A 59 -5.04 -0.31 1.84
C PRO A 59 -5.15 -0.91 3.25
N PRO A 60 -4.02 -1.10 3.97
CA PRO A 60 -4.06 -1.45 5.38
C PRO A 60 -4.84 -0.42 6.20
N SER A 61 -5.69 -0.88 7.11
CA SER A 61 -6.55 -0.01 7.95
C SER A 61 -6.19 -0.10 9.42
N LEU A 62 -6.31 1.05 10.11
CA LEU A 62 -6.18 1.15 11.57
C LEU A 62 -7.38 0.57 12.32
N ASP A 63 -8.51 0.34 11.65
CA ASP A 63 -9.68 -0.31 12.27
C ASP A 63 -9.34 -1.68 12.85
N ALA A 64 -8.31 -2.34 12.32
CA ALA A 64 -7.83 -3.63 12.81
C ALA A 64 -7.35 -3.61 14.27
N ILE A 65 -6.93 -2.45 14.77
CA ILE A 65 -6.34 -2.30 16.11
C ILE A 65 -7.20 -1.47 17.06
N ILE A 66 -8.34 -0.95 16.59
CA ILE A 66 -9.28 -0.24 17.44
C ILE A 66 -9.91 -1.21 18.43
N SER A 67 -9.88 -0.85 19.71
CA SER A 67 -10.44 -1.66 20.79
C SER A 67 -11.08 -0.75 21.86
N PRO A 68 -11.79 -1.30 22.85
CA PRO A 68 -12.29 -0.51 23.98
C PRO A 68 -11.19 0.24 24.75
N LEU A 69 -9.93 -0.17 24.64
CA LEU A 69 -8.77 0.45 25.30
C LEU A 69 -7.94 1.34 24.37
N LEU A 70 -8.15 1.22 23.05
CA LEU A 70 -7.41 1.97 22.02
C LEU A 70 -8.39 2.57 21.02
N HIS A 71 -8.77 3.82 21.25
CA HIS A 71 -9.66 4.56 20.38
C HIS A 71 -8.91 5.29 19.26
N MET A 72 -9.62 5.59 18.17
CA MET A 72 -9.08 6.33 17.03
C MET A 72 -8.43 7.65 17.46
N GLU A 73 -8.97 8.38 18.42
CA GLU A 73 -8.40 9.66 18.88
C GLU A 73 -6.97 9.54 19.40
N LYS A 74 -6.64 8.44 20.06
CA LYS A 74 -5.28 8.19 20.56
C LYS A 74 -4.34 7.84 19.40
N LEU A 75 -4.84 7.08 18.42
CA LEU A 75 -4.11 6.79 17.19
C LEU A 75 -3.84 8.05 16.36
N GLU A 76 -4.79 8.99 16.29
CA GLU A 76 -4.60 10.26 15.58
C GLU A 76 -3.41 11.04 16.15
N GLY A 77 -3.26 11.10 17.48
CA GLY A 77 -2.11 11.74 18.11
C GLY A 77 -0.78 11.05 17.82
N ILE A 78 -0.78 9.72 17.62
CA ILE A 78 0.41 8.96 17.21
C ILE A 78 0.73 9.27 15.75
N VAL A 79 -0.28 9.29 14.86
CA VAL A 79 -0.13 9.63 13.44
C VAL A 79 0.46 11.03 13.28
N ASP A 80 -0.06 12.02 14.03
CA ASP A 80 0.45 13.39 14.00
C ASP A 80 1.93 13.47 14.39
N LYS A 81 2.33 12.73 15.43
CA LYS A 81 3.73 12.65 15.87
C LYS A 81 4.63 12.01 14.82
N VAL A 82 4.19 10.90 14.22
CA VAL A 82 4.98 10.15 13.23
C VAL A 82 5.22 10.98 11.97
N PHE A 83 4.19 11.65 11.46
CA PHE A 83 4.30 12.49 10.27
C PHE A 83 4.72 13.94 10.57
N ARG A 84 4.91 14.28 11.86
CA ARG A 84 5.31 15.62 12.33
C ARG A 84 4.40 16.71 11.78
N LEU A 85 3.09 16.48 11.85
CA LEU A 85 2.13 17.46 11.36
C LEU A 85 2.13 18.67 12.28
N ASP A 86 2.23 19.84 11.68
CA ASP A 86 2.29 21.13 12.35
C ASP A 86 1.38 22.15 11.66
N ASN A 87 1.39 23.39 12.14
CA ASN A 87 0.58 24.47 11.60
C ASN A 87 0.98 24.90 10.18
N ALA A 88 2.15 24.50 9.69
CA ALA A 88 2.59 24.77 8.32
C ALA A 88 2.19 23.65 7.34
N THR A 89 1.77 22.50 7.87
CA THR A 89 1.27 21.37 7.07
C THR A 89 -0.03 21.75 6.38
N ASN A 90 -0.19 21.34 5.12
CA ASN A 90 -1.45 21.55 4.37
C ASN A 90 -2.65 20.99 5.19
N PRO A 91 -3.68 21.81 5.48
CA PRO A 91 -4.85 21.43 6.28
C PRO A 91 -5.58 20.18 5.81
N ALA A 92 -5.45 19.81 4.52
CA ALA A 92 -5.98 18.55 3.99
C ALA A 92 -5.47 17.30 4.74
N HIS A 93 -4.30 17.38 5.40
CA HIS A 93 -3.71 16.29 6.18
C HIS A 93 -4.10 16.29 7.66
N TRP A 94 -4.75 17.34 8.16
CA TRP A 94 -5.13 17.46 9.56
C TRP A 94 -6.31 16.53 9.90
N LYS A 95 -6.62 16.39 11.20
CA LYS A 95 -7.79 15.61 11.65
C LYS A 95 -9.06 16.15 10.98
N GLY A 96 -9.78 15.28 10.26
CA GLY A 96 -10.96 15.65 9.48
C GLY A 96 -10.69 16.22 8.08
N GLY A 97 -9.42 16.38 7.68
CA GLY A 97 -9.04 16.78 6.34
C GLY A 97 -9.19 15.66 5.31
N GLU A 98 -9.34 16.02 4.03
CA GLU A 98 -9.64 15.08 2.93
C GLU A 98 -8.50 14.08 2.63
N LEU A 99 -7.25 14.44 2.93
CA LEU A 99 -6.07 13.58 2.78
C LEU A 99 -5.70 12.86 4.08
N ARG A 100 -6.48 13.01 5.16
CA ARG A 100 -6.24 12.29 6.41
C ARG A 100 -6.27 10.76 6.25
N PRO A 101 -7.20 10.16 5.48
CA PRO A 101 -7.20 8.71 5.26
C PRO A 101 -5.91 8.18 4.63
N LEU A 102 -5.21 8.99 3.82
CA LEU A 102 -3.91 8.61 3.26
C LEU A 102 -2.87 8.43 4.37
N LEU A 103 -2.85 9.33 5.36
CA LEU A 103 -1.92 9.20 6.49
C LEU A 103 -2.24 7.99 7.36
N HIS A 104 -3.52 7.66 7.54
CA HIS A 104 -3.94 6.44 8.23
C HIS A 104 -3.44 5.19 7.51
N ALA A 105 -3.64 5.11 6.19
CA ALA A 105 -3.16 4.00 5.37
C ALA A 105 -1.62 3.89 5.38
N ALA A 106 -0.92 5.03 5.31
CA ALA A 106 0.54 5.07 5.34
C ALA A 106 1.09 4.64 6.70
N PHE A 107 0.49 5.12 7.81
CA PHE A 107 0.86 4.69 9.16
C PHE A 107 0.58 3.20 9.37
N ALA A 108 -0.62 2.72 9.01
CA ALA A 108 -0.98 1.31 9.09
C ALA A 108 -0.01 0.42 8.30
N SER A 109 0.39 0.85 7.10
CA SER A 109 1.41 0.16 6.29
C SER A 109 2.78 0.13 6.98
N GLY A 110 3.18 1.24 7.60
CA GLY A 110 4.43 1.33 8.36
C GLY A 110 4.46 0.37 9.55
N VAL A 111 3.34 0.26 10.27
CA VAL A 111 3.18 -0.68 11.41
C VAL A 111 3.10 -2.12 10.92
N MET A 112 2.34 -2.39 9.86
CA MET A 112 2.16 -3.74 9.30
C MET A 112 3.49 -4.43 8.96
N TYR A 113 4.43 -3.69 8.36
CA TYR A 113 5.75 -4.20 7.96
C TYR A 113 6.87 -3.92 8.96
N PHE A 114 6.54 -3.47 10.17
CA PHE A 114 7.54 -3.02 11.15
C PHE A 114 8.55 -4.13 11.48
N GLU A 115 8.08 -5.33 11.81
CA GLU A 115 8.94 -6.43 12.25
C GLU A 115 9.90 -6.89 11.15
N GLU A 116 9.41 -7.09 9.92
CA GLU A 116 10.24 -7.52 8.81
C GLU A 116 11.30 -6.48 8.44
N ARG A 117 10.92 -5.19 8.42
CA ARG A 117 11.86 -4.10 8.18
C ARG A 117 12.90 -4.00 9.28
N THR A 118 12.54 -4.25 10.54
CA THR A 118 13.51 -4.29 11.64
C THR A 118 14.49 -5.44 11.46
N LYS A 119 14.02 -6.64 11.12
CA LYS A 119 14.88 -7.80 10.86
C LYS A 119 15.80 -7.59 9.66
N ALA A 120 15.32 -6.89 8.63
CA ALA A 120 16.09 -6.55 7.43
C ALA A 120 17.02 -5.33 7.60
N GLY A 121 16.93 -4.60 8.72
CA GLY A 121 17.70 -3.37 8.93
C GLY A 121 17.26 -2.18 8.07
N GLU A 122 16.02 -2.20 7.56
CA GLU A 122 15.48 -1.17 6.66
C GLU A 122 14.86 0.00 7.42
N MET A 123 15.07 1.23 6.96
CA MET A 123 14.41 2.44 7.50
C MET A 123 14.58 2.65 9.02
N PRO A 124 15.80 2.50 9.60
CA PRO A 124 16.00 2.51 11.06
C PRO A 124 15.51 3.80 11.74
N ARG A 125 15.63 4.95 11.07
CA ARG A 125 15.12 6.24 11.58
C ARG A 125 13.59 6.26 11.72
N VAL A 126 12.87 5.65 10.76
CA VAL A 126 11.40 5.59 10.79
C VAL A 126 10.95 4.67 11.91
N GLN A 127 11.66 3.55 12.12
CA GLN A 127 11.37 2.62 13.21
C GLN A 127 11.53 3.28 14.59
N VAL A 128 12.57 4.08 14.78
CA VAL A 128 12.78 4.86 16.02
C VAL A 128 11.60 5.81 16.25
N VAL A 129 11.21 6.59 15.24
CA VAL A 129 10.08 7.53 15.36
C VAL A 129 8.77 6.81 15.68
N LEU A 130 8.51 5.65 15.07
CA LEU A 130 7.34 4.83 15.40
C LEU A 130 7.35 4.37 16.87
N MET A 131 8.47 3.83 17.34
CA MET A 131 8.61 3.38 18.73
C MET A 131 8.45 4.54 19.72
N GLU A 132 9.07 5.68 19.45
CA GLU A 132 8.97 6.88 20.29
C GLU A 132 7.53 7.44 20.32
N ALA A 133 6.83 7.44 19.17
CA ALA A 133 5.47 7.92 19.09
C ALA A 133 4.51 7.02 19.91
N VAL A 134 4.66 5.70 19.82
CA VAL A 134 3.90 4.74 20.62
C VAL A 134 4.25 4.87 22.10
N HIS A 135 5.53 4.89 22.46
CA HIS A 135 5.97 5.02 23.85
C HIS A 135 5.44 6.30 24.51
N SER A 136 5.59 7.44 23.83
CA SER A 136 5.15 8.75 24.34
C SER A 136 3.63 8.96 24.32
N SER A 137 2.86 8.06 23.71
CA SER A 137 1.40 8.14 23.68
C SER A 137 0.73 7.50 24.90
N GLY A 138 1.51 6.80 25.75
CA GLY A 138 1.00 6.13 26.95
C GLY A 138 -0.06 5.09 26.63
N VAL A 139 0.04 4.42 25.48
CA VAL A 139 -0.77 3.24 25.17
C VAL A 139 -0.50 2.18 26.23
N GLU A 140 -1.57 1.65 26.83
CA GLU A 140 -1.48 0.57 27.80
C GLU A 140 -1.12 -0.72 27.05
N GLY A 141 -0.03 -1.35 27.45
CA GLY A 141 0.55 -2.48 26.74
C GLY A 141 1.99 -2.71 27.17
N GLY A 142 2.62 -3.76 26.63
CA GLY A 142 4.03 -4.06 26.85
C GLY A 142 4.97 -2.96 26.31
N ASP A 143 6.23 -3.31 26.04
CA ASP A 143 7.13 -2.37 25.41
C ASP A 143 6.63 -1.92 24.02
N ALA A 144 7.05 -0.73 23.56
CA ALA A 144 6.56 -0.13 22.32
C ALA A 144 6.84 -1.01 21.09
N ARG A 145 7.94 -1.77 21.09
CA ARG A 145 8.28 -2.67 19.98
C ARG A 145 7.33 -3.85 19.95
N SER A 146 7.10 -4.51 21.09
CA SER A 146 6.13 -5.62 21.19
C SER A 146 4.73 -5.18 20.76
N THR A 147 4.31 -3.98 21.19
CA THR A 147 3.02 -3.39 20.81
C THR A 147 2.92 -3.19 19.28
N LEU A 148 3.96 -2.63 18.65
CA LEU A 148 3.99 -2.43 17.20
C LEU A 148 3.96 -3.75 16.42
N ILE A 149 4.62 -4.80 16.92
CA ILE A 149 4.59 -6.14 16.31
C ILE A 149 3.17 -6.72 16.40
N GLU A 150 2.53 -6.62 17.56
CA GLU A 150 1.16 -7.09 17.76
C GLU A 150 0.18 -6.37 16.84
N TRP A 151 0.26 -5.03 16.78
CA TRP A 151 -0.53 -4.22 15.85
C TRP A 151 -0.27 -4.59 14.40
N GLY A 152 0.99 -4.80 14.03
CA GLY A 152 1.36 -5.19 12.68
C GLY A 152 0.72 -6.51 12.25
N ASN A 153 0.66 -7.48 13.16
CA ASN A 153 0.01 -8.78 12.91
C ASN A 153 -1.51 -8.65 12.74
N MET A 154 -2.17 -7.83 13.58
CA MET A 154 -3.61 -7.58 13.46
C MET A 154 -3.96 -6.87 12.15
N ILE A 155 -3.22 -5.82 11.80
CA ILE A 155 -3.39 -5.08 10.54
C ILE A 155 -3.19 -6.01 9.35
N ARG A 156 -2.15 -6.86 9.38
CA ARG A 156 -1.86 -7.82 8.31
C ARG A 156 -2.98 -8.85 8.13
N ALA A 157 -3.54 -9.36 9.23
CA ALA A 157 -4.65 -10.29 9.18
C ALA A 157 -5.87 -9.66 8.50
N LYS A 158 -6.25 -8.43 8.91
CA LYS A 158 -7.34 -7.69 8.26
C LYS A 158 -7.04 -7.37 6.79
N PHE A 159 -5.84 -6.87 6.48
CA PHE A 159 -5.43 -6.58 5.11
C PHE A 159 -5.53 -7.80 4.20
N THR A 160 -5.13 -8.98 4.69
CA THR A 160 -5.23 -10.24 3.94
C THR A 160 -6.69 -10.61 3.65
N ILE A 161 -7.58 -10.46 4.63
CA ILE A 161 -9.02 -10.71 4.47
C ILE A 161 -9.63 -9.73 3.47
N ASP A 162 -9.38 -8.43 3.65
CA ASP A 162 -9.94 -7.37 2.81
C ASP A 162 -9.48 -7.50 1.35
N ASN A 163 -8.28 -8.04 1.11
CA ASN A 163 -7.71 -8.26 -0.22
C ASN A 163 -7.86 -9.71 -0.74
N LEU A 164 -8.62 -10.56 -0.05
CA LEU A 164 -8.83 -11.94 -0.47
C LEU A 164 -9.44 -12.00 -1.88
N HIS A 165 -10.31 -11.05 -2.22
CA HIS A 165 -10.95 -10.92 -3.54
C HIS A 165 -9.97 -10.74 -4.72
N LEU A 166 -8.72 -10.37 -4.45
CA LEU A 166 -7.67 -10.21 -5.46
C LEU A 166 -6.86 -11.48 -5.68
N THR A 167 -6.90 -12.41 -4.73
CA THR A 167 -6.08 -13.63 -4.72
C THR A 167 -6.93 -14.91 -4.79
N SER A 168 -8.20 -14.85 -4.41
CA SER A 168 -9.16 -15.93 -4.61
C SER A 168 -9.54 -15.99 -6.09
N ASN A 169 -9.31 -17.15 -6.74
CA ASN A 169 -9.69 -17.43 -8.13
C ASN A 169 -11.22 -17.52 -8.35
N GLY A 170 -11.97 -16.50 -7.93
CA GLY A 170 -13.40 -16.36 -8.23
C GLY A 170 -13.59 -15.46 -9.45
N PRO A 171 -14.57 -15.73 -10.33
CA PRO A 171 -14.93 -14.79 -11.37
C PRO A 171 -15.28 -13.45 -10.71
N GLN A 172 -14.56 -12.39 -11.07
CA GLN A 172 -14.94 -11.04 -10.68
C GLN A 172 -16.26 -10.72 -11.37
N VAL A 173 -17.36 -10.86 -10.62
CA VAL A 173 -18.68 -10.47 -11.08
C VAL A 173 -18.72 -8.95 -11.06
N LEU A 174 -18.76 -8.35 -12.25
CA LEU A 174 -19.14 -6.96 -12.48
C LEU A 174 -20.66 -6.82 -12.39
#